data_AF-A0A971XXQ1-F1
#
_entry.id   AF-A0A971XXQ1-F1
#
_cell.length_a   1.000
_cell.length_b   1.000
_cell.length_c   1.000
_cell.angle_alpha   90.00
_cell.angle_beta   90.00
_cell.angle_gamma   90.00
#
_symmetry.space_group_name_H-M   'P 1'
#
loop_
_entity.id
_entity.type
_entity.pdbx_description
1 polymer ?
#
loop_
_entity_poly.entity_id
_entity_poly.type
_entity_poly.pdbx_seq_one_letter_code
_entity_poly.pdbx_strand_id
1 'polypeptide(L)'
;MEGKFKLVSDYKPTGDQPQAIEELVRGVNDNMRHQALLGVTGSGKTFTIANVIAQVQKPTLVIAHNKTLAAQLCSEFKEFFPENAVEYFVSYYDYYQPEAYIPHT
;
A
#
# COMPACT_ATOMS: atom_id res chain seq x y z
N MET A 1 -15.88 18.73 -0.71
CA MET A 1 -14.52 18.32 -0.26
C MET A 1 -14.57 16.97 0.46
N GLU A 2 -15.52 16.10 0.13
CA GLU A 2 -15.59 14.75 0.68
C GLU A 2 -14.72 13.82 -0.16
N GLY A 3 -13.98 12.92 0.50
CA GLY A 3 -13.24 11.84 -0.16
C GLY A 3 -11.76 12.13 -0.51
N LYS A 4 -11.18 13.25 -0.09
CA LYS A 4 -9.73 13.46 -0.28
C LYS A 4 -8.90 12.67 0.73
N PHE A 5 -7.84 12.02 0.26
CA PHE A 5 -6.82 11.42 1.13
C PHE A 5 -6.04 12.51 1.87
N LYS A 6 -5.97 12.40 3.19
CA LYS A 6 -5.25 13.32 4.09
C LYS A 6 -4.14 12.57 4.81
N LEU A 7 -2.92 12.75 4.33
CA LEU A 7 -1.74 12.18 4.99
C LEU A 7 -1.44 12.94 6.28
N VAL A 8 -1.44 12.24 7.41
CA VAL A 8 -1.04 12.73 8.72
C VAL A 8 0.28 12.07 9.09
N SER A 9 1.31 12.87 9.37
CA SER A 9 2.60 12.38 9.84
C SER A 9 3.40 13.51 10.47
N ASP A 10 4.17 13.19 11.51
CA ASP A 10 5.19 14.09 12.07
C ASP A 10 6.47 14.13 11.22
N TYR A 11 6.61 13.18 10.29
CA TYR A 11 7.76 13.06 9.42
C TYR A 11 7.55 13.81 8.11
N LYS A 12 8.63 14.36 7.57
CA LYS A 12 8.68 14.88 6.19
C LYS A 12 9.46 13.92 5.32
N PRO A 13 9.15 13.80 4.02
CA PRO A 13 9.98 13.03 3.10
C PRO A 13 11.43 13.50 3.15
N THR A 14 12.37 12.57 3.30
CA THR A 14 13.82 12.85 3.39
C THR A 14 14.62 11.94 2.47
N GLY A 15 15.90 12.27 2.27
CA GLY A 15 16.79 11.53 1.37
C GLY A 15 16.24 11.50 -0.06
N ASP A 16 16.17 10.31 -0.66
CA ASP A 16 15.69 10.13 -2.03
C ASP A 16 14.15 10.07 -2.14
N GLN A 17 13.42 10.09 -1.01
CA GLN A 17 11.96 9.99 -1.02
C GLN A 17 11.26 11.11 -1.80
N PRO A 18 11.63 12.41 -1.68
CA PRO A 18 10.96 13.48 -2.41
C PRO A 18 10.99 13.28 -3.92
N GLN A 19 12.15 12.91 -4.47
CA GLN A 19 12.32 12.65 -5.89
C GLN A 19 11.52 11.41 -6.32
N ALA A 20 11.59 10.31 -5.56
CA ALA A 20 10.84 9.10 -5.86
C ALA A 20 9.31 9.35 -5.88
N ILE A 21 8.81 10.16 -4.93
CA ILE A 21 7.40 10.56 -4.89
C ILE A 21 7.04 11.37 -6.14
N GLU A 22 7.84 12.37 -6.49
CA GLU A 22 7.60 13.22 -7.66
C GLU A 22 7.53 12.40 -8.95
N GLU A 23 8.51 11.51 -9.17
CA GLU A 23 8.56 10.66 -10.36
C GLU A 23 7.35 9.73 -10.46
N LEU A 24 6.97 9.08 -9.35
CA LEU A 24 5.81 8.18 -9.31
C LEU A 24 4.49 8.92 -9.56
N VAL A 25 4.32 10.10 -8.92
CA VAL A 25 3.13 10.95 -9.11
C VAL A 25 3.04 11.41 -10.56
N ARG A 26 4.15 11.85 -11.15
CA ARG A 26 4.20 12.22 -12.57
C ARG A 26 3.78 11.06 -13.46
N GLY A 27 4.36 9.88 -13.25
CA GLY A 27 4.02 8.70 -14.05
C GLY A 27 2.54 8.31 -13.93
N VAL A 28 1.93 8.43 -12.75
CA VAL A 28 0.48 8.16 -12.58
C VAL A 28 -0.36 9.18 -13.34
N ASN A 29 0.02 10.45 -13.31
CA ASN A 29 -0.68 11.54 -14.01
C ASN A 29 -0.51 11.45 -15.54
N ASP A 30 0.64 10.97 -16.00
CA ASP A 30 0.96 10.69 -17.41
C ASP A 30 0.32 9.37 -17.91
N ASN A 31 -0.51 8.71 -17.09
CA ASN A 31 -1.14 7.41 -17.37
C ASN A 31 -0.13 6.28 -17.68
N MET A 32 1.08 6.34 -17.12
CA MET A 32 2.01 5.23 -17.15
C MET A 32 1.44 4.05 -16.36
N ARG A 33 1.12 2.96 -17.06
CA ARG A 33 0.46 1.78 -16.47
C ARG A 33 1.35 1.00 -15.50
N HIS A 34 2.66 1.00 -15.74
CA HIS A 34 3.62 0.21 -14.98
C HIS A 34 4.77 1.10 -14.53
N GLN A 35 5.08 1.06 -13.25
CA GLN A 35 6.17 1.79 -12.61
C GLN A 35 6.76 0.91 -11.51
N ALA A 36 8.04 1.09 -11.20
CA ALA A 36 8.73 0.33 -10.17
C ALA A 36 9.46 1.28 -9.21
N LEU A 37 9.17 1.17 -7.92
CA LEU A 37 9.92 1.86 -6.88
C LEU A 37 11.07 0.95 -6.40
N LEU A 38 12.28 1.23 -6.87
CA LEU A 38 13.49 0.53 -6.43
C LEU A 38 14.01 1.12 -5.12
N GLY A 39 13.43 0.67 -4.00
CA GLY A 39 13.83 1.12 -2.66
C GLY A 39 14.49 0.02 -1.83
N VAL A 40 15.61 0.34 -1.18
CA VAL A 40 16.28 -0.56 -0.22
C VAL A 40 15.42 -0.80 1.04
N THR A 41 15.70 -1.85 1.81
CA THR A 41 15.03 -2.09 3.10
C THR A 41 15.31 -0.95 4.08
N GLY A 42 14.30 -0.50 4.84
CA GLY A 42 14.43 0.60 5.80
C GLY A 42 14.32 2.01 5.21
N SER A 43 14.22 2.16 3.88
CA SER A 43 14.09 3.47 3.22
C SER A 43 12.73 4.18 3.37
N GLY A 44 11.78 3.61 4.12
CA GLY A 44 10.44 4.19 4.26
C GLY A 44 9.56 4.06 3.01
N LYS A 45 9.57 2.89 2.36
CA LYS A 45 8.75 2.63 1.16
C LYS A 45 7.26 2.86 1.39
N THR A 46 6.70 2.43 2.54
CA THR A 46 5.28 2.66 2.84
C THR A 46 4.96 4.14 2.89
N PHE A 47 5.78 4.94 3.56
CA PHE A 47 5.59 6.39 3.64
C PHE A 47 5.72 7.08 2.27
N THR A 48 6.66 6.62 1.44
CA THR A 48 6.80 7.07 0.04
C THR A 48 5.50 6.83 -0.72
N ILE A 49 4.95 5.61 -0.66
CA ILE A 49 3.69 5.26 -1.34
C ILE A 49 2.49 6.02 -0.74
N ALA A 50 2.45 6.25 0.58
CA ALA A 50 1.41 7.05 1.21
C ALA A 50 1.40 8.49 0.66
N ASN A 51 2.58 9.11 0.50
CA ASN A 51 2.68 10.42 -0.14
C ASN A 51 2.17 10.40 -1.59
N VAL A 52 2.50 9.37 -2.36
CA VAL A 52 1.99 9.21 -3.73
C VAL A 52 0.45 9.14 -3.73
N ILE A 53 -0.16 8.28 -2.90
CA ILE A 53 -1.62 8.14 -2.77
C ILE A 53 -2.26 9.49 -2.41
N ALA A 54 -1.67 10.21 -1.46
CA ALA A 54 -2.14 11.52 -1.01
C ALA A 54 -2.01 12.61 -2.09
N GLN A 55 -1.13 12.47 -3.08
CA GLN A 55 -1.01 13.44 -4.17
C GLN A 55 -1.90 13.09 -5.36
N VAL A 56 -2.00 11.80 -5.73
CA VAL A 56 -2.78 11.37 -6.90
C VAL A 56 -4.28 11.28 -6.61
N GLN A 57 -4.67 11.15 -5.33
CA GLN A 57 -6.07 11.18 -4.89
C GLN A 57 -6.94 10.10 -5.55
N LYS A 58 -6.41 8.88 -5.67
CA LYS A 58 -7.11 7.73 -6.27
C LYS A 58 -7.31 6.61 -5.25
N PRO A 59 -8.49 5.95 -5.22
CA PRO A 59 -8.67 4.71 -4.48
C PRO A 59 -7.60 3.70 -4.89
N THR A 60 -6.91 3.11 -3.91
CA THR A 60 -5.71 2.31 -4.14
C THR A 60 -5.84 0.94 -3.48
N LEU A 61 -5.50 -0.11 -4.22
CA LEU A 61 -5.38 -1.47 -3.70
C LEU A 61 -3.91 -1.81 -3.48
N VAL A 62 -3.54 -2.13 -2.24
CA VAL A 62 -2.20 -2.60 -1.89
C VAL A 62 -2.25 -4.11 -1.69
N ILE A 63 -1.46 -4.86 -2.47
CA ILE A 63 -1.43 -6.32 -2.44
C ILE A 63 -0.14 -6.77 -1.74
N ALA A 64 -0.28 -7.59 -0.70
CA ALA A 64 0.84 -8.21 0.00
C ALA A 64 0.79 -9.74 -0.15
N HIS A 65 1.96 -10.37 -0.21
CA HIS A 65 2.07 -11.81 -0.47
C HIS A 65 1.74 -12.70 0.75
N ASN A 66 1.55 -12.11 1.94
CA ASN A 66 1.25 -12.86 3.16
C ASN A 66 0.40 -12.01 4.14
N LYS A 67 -0.31 -12.68 5.05
CA LYS A 67 -1.22 -12.03 6.02
C LYS A 67 -0.49 -11.14 7.03
N THR A 68 0.72 -11.51 7.47
CA THR A 68 1.49 -10.72 8.45
C THR A 68 1.89 -9.36 7.89
N LEU A 69 2.44 -9.33 6.68
CA LEU A 69 2.81 -8.10 5.99
C LEU A 69 1.57 -7.28 5.64
N ALA A 70 0.47 -7.92 5.22
CA ALA A 70 -0.78 -7.24 4.95
C ALA A 70 -1.31 -6.51 6.19
N ALA A 71 -1.28 -7.16 7.36
CA ALA A 71 -1.67 -6.56 8.63
C ALA A 71 -0.75 -5.40 9.03
N GLN A 72 0.57 -5.55 8.89
CA GLN A 72 1.54 -4.48 9.14
C GLN A 72 1.25 -3.25 8.28
N LEU A 73 1.12 -3.43 6.96
CA LEU A 73 0.83 -2.34 6.04
C LEU A 73 -0.50 -1.66 6.37
N CYS A 74 -1.53 -2.43 6.70
CA CYS A 74 -2.83 -1.88 7.11
C CYS A 74 -2.70 -0.99 8.35
N SER A 75 -1.93 -1.42 9.36
CA SER A 75 -1.67 -0.62 10.55
C SER A 75 -0.94 0.68 10.20
N GLU A 76 0.14 0.60 9.42
CA GLU A 76 0.91 1.77 8.96
C GLU A 76 0.01 2.75 8.17
N PHE A 77 -0.82 2.25 7.25
CA PHE A 77 -1.73 3.11 6.48
C PHE A 77 -2.85 3.72 7.33
N LYS A 78 -3.34 3.03 8.37
CA LYS A 78 -4.30 3.61 9.32
C LYS A 78 -3.70 4.77 10.11
N GLU A 79 -2.43 4.67 10.48
CA GLU A 79 -1.71 5.76 11.13
C GLU A 79 -1.49 6.94 10.17
N PHE A 80 -1.15 6.67 8.91
CA PHE A 80 -0.95 7.72 7.89
C PHE A 80 -2.26 8.38 7.43
N PHE A 81 -3.38 7.67 7.44
CA PHE A 81 -4.66 8.16 6.94
C PHE A 81 -5.80 7.96 7.97
N PRO A 82 -5.70 8.56 9.16
CA PRO A 82 -6.67 8.33 10.24
C PRO A 82 -8.08 8.88 9.94
N GLU A 83 -8.18 9.80 8.98
CA GLU A 83 -9.44 10.39 8.52
C GLU A 83 -9.99 9.75 7.23
N ASN A 84 -9.35 8.70 6.71
CA ASN A 84 -9.79 8.00 5.50
C ASN A 84 -10.12 6.52 5.77
N ALA A 85 -10.89 5.91 4.87
CA ALA A 85 -11.21 4.49 4.95
C ALA A 85 -9.99 3.63 4.56
N VAL A 86 -9.35 3.02 5.56
CA VAL A 86 -8.26 2.06 5.38
C VAL A 86 -8.77 0.68 5.80
N GLU A 87 -9.00 -0.16 4.80
CA GLU A 87 -9.67 -1.45 4.95
C GLU A 87 -8.72 -2.64 4.82
N TYR A 88 -9.10 -3.77 5.42
CA TYR A 88 -8.31 -5.00 5.42
C TYR A 88 -9.10 -6.15 4.78
N PHE A 89 -8.58 -6.71 3.68
CA PHE A 89 -9.24 -7.77 2.94
C PHE A 89 -8.32 -8.98 2.78
N VAL A 90 -8.62 -10.06 3.52
CA VAL A 90 -7.90 -11.34 3.47
C VAL A 90 -8.88 -12.50 3.61
N SER A 91 -8.41 -13.73 3.35
CA SER A 91 -9.19 -14.93 3.69
C SER A 91 -9.56 -14.92 5.17
N TYR A 92 -10.85 -15.05 5.44
CA TYR A 92 -11.44 -15.16 6.78
C TYR A 92 -11.34 -16.57 7.36
N TYR A 93 -10.86 -17.55 6.59
CA TYR A 93 -10.61 -18.89 7.10
C TYR A 93 -9.36 -18.90 7.97
N ASP A 94 -9.52 -19.31 9.23
CA ASP A 94 -8.42 -19.64 10.13
C ASP A 94 -7.70 -20.91 9.66
N TYR A 95 -8.48 -21.90 9.23
CA TYR A 95 -8.03 -23.14 8.61
C TYR A 95 -8.94 -23.47 7.44
N TYR A 96 -8.35 -23.85 6.31
CA TYR A 96 -9.08 -24.30 5.14
C TYR A 96 -8.36 -25.50 4.53
N GLN A 97 -9.06 -26.63 4.51
CA GLN A 97 -8.67 -27.80 3.73
C GLN A 97 -9.61 -27.88 2.54
N PRO A 98 -9.10 -27.74 1.29
CA PRO A 98 -9.94 -27.91 0.12
C PRO A 98 -10.43 -29.36 0.02
N GLU A 99 -11.63 -29.55 -0.52
CA GLU A 99 -12.08 -30.88 -0.94
C GLU A 99 -11.10 -31.45 -1.96
N ALA A 100 -10.60 -32.65 -1.70
CA ALA A 100 -9.63 -33.33 -2.57
C ALA A 100 -9.90 -34.83 -2.56
N TYR A 101 -9.84 -35.43 -3.75
CA TYR A 101 -9.86 -36.88 -3.92
C TYR A 101 -8.43 -37.37 -4.18
N ILE A 102 -7.92 -38.23 -3.29
CA ILE A 102 -6.60 -38.87 -3.44
C ILE A 102 -6.85 -40.38 -3.62
N PRO A 103 -6.81 -40.92 -4.85
CA PRO A 103 -6.94 -42.35 -5.08
C PRO A 103 -5.72 -43.08 -4.52
N HIS A 104 -5.95 -44.21 -3.84
CA HIS A 104 -4.91 -45.15 -3.41
C HIS A 104 -5.07 -46.47 -4.17
N THR A 105 -3.96 -47.07 -4.60
CA THR A 105 -3.87 -48.41 -5.21
C THR A 105 -3.28 -49.41 -4.24
#